data_AF-A0A2G9GEQ3-F1
#
_entry.id   AF-A0A2G9GEQ3-F1
#
_cell.length_a   1.000
_cell.length_b   1.000
_cell.length_c   1.000
_cell.angle_alpha   90.00
_cell.angle_beta   90.00
_cell.angle_gamma   90.00
#
_symmetry.space_group_name_H-M   'P 1'
#
loop_
_entity.id
_entity.type
_entity.pdbx_description
1 polymer ?
#
loop_
_entity_poly.entity_id
_entity_poly.type
_entity_poly.pdbx_seq_one_letter_code
_entity_poly.pdbx_strand_id
1 'polypeptide(L)'
;MENVGQHEVPVEYAPTLTRIFAKHGDIASNSYFPQYNTFLLMLVGLVVQKLQTNNFGYVLSKLDNMKNIVRFAKSGNLNVSWLLKHLAEIEEIRTLTTMAATREFDARKKIMMTAKKTVQGSTKALR
;
A
#
# COMPACT_ATOMS: atom_id res chain seq x y z
N MET A 1 -20.64 15.90 10.34
CA MET A 1 -20.07 16.20 9.03
C MET A 1 -19.30 17.51 9.12
N GLU A 2 -18.37 17.76 8.22
CA GLU A 2 -17.58 19.00 8.10
C GLU A 2 -17.36 19.32 6.62
N ASN A 3 -17.26 20.60 6.27
CA ASN A 3 -17.07 21.04 4.89
C ASN A 3 -15.58 21.10 4.54
N VAL A 4 -15.22 20.48 3.41
CA VAL A 4 -13.90 20.60 2.79
C VAL A 4 -14.09 21.10 1.36
N GLY A 5 -13.82 22.37 1.14
CA GLY A 5 -14.19 23.04 -0.10
C GLY A 5 -15.72 23.10 -0.25
N GLN A 6 -16.24 22.52 -1.33
CA GLN A 6 -17.69 22.45 -1.61
C GLN A 6 -18.31 21.11 -1.19
N HIS A 7 -17.54 20.20 -0.55
CA HIS A 7 -18.01 18.86 -0.21
C HIS A 7 -18.22 18.72 1.29
N GLU A 8 -19.37 18.18 1.68
CA GLU A 8 -19.66 17.78 3.05
C GLU A 8 -19.14 16.34 3.28
N VAL A 9 -18.25 16.16 4.25
CA VAL A 9 -17.58 14.87 4.54
C VAL A 9 -17.64 14.52 6.03
N PRO A 10 -17.45 13.25 6.42
CA PRO A 10 -17.37 12.89 7.84
C PRO A 10 -16.17 13.58 8.53
N VAL A 11 -16.38 14.01 9.77
CA VAL A 11 -15.44 14.86 10.54
C VAL A 11 -14.07 14.18 10.69
N GLU A 12 -14.07 12.86 10.82
CA GLU A 12 -12.86 12.06 10.97
C GLU A 12 -11.93 12.13 9.75
N TYR A 13 -12.46 12.42 8.55
CA TYR A 13 -11.66 12.53 7.32
C TYR A 13 -11.37 13.97 6.90
N ALA A 14 -12.12 14.95 7.42
CA ALA A 14 -12.01 16.34 7.01
C ALA A 14 -10.58 16.90 7.14
N PRO A 15 -9.83 16.69 8.25
CA PRO A 15 -8.46 17.18 8.35
C PRO A 15 -7.52 16.61 7.28
N THR A 16 -7.70 15.32 6.95
CA THR A 16 -6.91 14.66 5.90
C THR A 16 -7.27 15.19 4.53
N LEU A 17 -8.56 15.35 4.24
CA LEU A 17 -9.05 15.85 2.96
C LEU A 17 -8.68 17.32 2.74
N THR A 18 -8.71 18.15 3.77
CA THR A 18 -8.23 19.54 3.72
C THR A 18 -6.76 19.61 3.30
N ARG A 19 -5.90 18.76 3.88
CA ARG A 19 -4.48 18.68 3.47
C ARG A 19 -4.30 18.18 2.04
N ILE A 20 -5.11 17.22 1.62
CA ILE A 20 -5.09 16.71 0.24
C ILE A 20 -5.49 17.84 -0.73
N PHE A 21 -6.56 18.58 -0.43
CA PHE A 21 -7.06 19.66 -1.28
C PHE A 21 -6.05 20.81 -1.36
N ALA A 22 -5.41 21.15 -0.24
CA ALA A 22 -4.34 22.14 -0.22
C ALA A 22 -3.15 21.76 -1.13
N LYS A 23 -2.87 20.46 -1.29
CA LYS A 23 -1.72 19.97 -2.08
C LYS A 23 -2.07 19.65 -3.54
N HIS A 24 -3.29 19.19 -3.80
CA HIS A 24 -3.69 18.60 -5.08
C HIS A 24 -4.87 19.31 -5.74
N GLY A 25 -5.42 20.34 -5.10
CA GLY A 25 -6.70 20.94 -5.48
C GLY A 25 -7.88 20.05 -5.08
N ASP A 26 -9.09 20.50 -5.41
CA ASP A 26 -10.29 19.67 -5.24
C ASP A 26 -10.23 18.46 -6.19
N ILE A 27 -9.89 17.29 -5.63
CA ILE A 27 -9.72 16.07 -6.40
C ILE A 27 -11.03 15.52 -6.98
N ALA A 28 -12.18 16.05 -6.56
CA ALA A 28 -13.51 15.66 -7.03
C ALA A 28 -14.15 16.70 -7.97
N SER A 29 -13.43 17.77 -8.34
CA SER A 29 -13.96 18.86 -9.18
C SER A 29 -14.50 18.41 -10.54
N ASN A 30 -13.94 17.33 -11.10
CA ASN A 30 -14.31 16.77 -12.40
C ASN A 30 -15.02 15.41 -12.27
N SER A 31 -15.55 15.08 -11.08
CA SER A 31 -16.21 13.80 -10.83
C SER A 31 -17.36 13.54 -11.79
N TYR A 32 -17.46 12.31 -12.28
CA TYR A 32 -18.60 11.89 -13.12
C TYR A 32 -19.89 11.76 -12.31
N PHE A 33 -19.79 11.59 -11.00
CA PHE A 33 -20.94 11.38 -10.13
C PHE A 33 -20.86 12.28 -8.89
N PRO A 34 -21.20 13.57 -9.01
CA PRO A 34 -21.14 14.52 -7.91
C PRO A 34 -21.91 14.06 -6.65
N GLN A 35 -23.04 13.37 -6.83
CA GLN A 35 -23.86 12.82 -5.75
C GLN A 35 -23.14 11.77 -4.89
N TYR A 36 -22.05 11.18 -5.39
CA TYR A 36 -21.23 10.21 -4.65
C TYR A 36 -19.91 10.80 -4.16
N ASN A 37 -19.63 12.10 -4.37
CA ASN A 37 -18.37 12.71 -4.01
C ASN A 37 -18.03 12.55 -2.52
N THR A 38 -19.00 12.71 -1.62
CA THR A 38 -18.79 12.47 -0.18
C THR A 38 -18.23 11.08 0.09
N PHE A 39 -18.82 10.04 -0.52
CA PHE A 39 -18.37 8.67 -0.37
C PHE A 39 -16.99 8.43 -1.01
N LEU A 40 -16.77 8.95 -2.22
CA LEU A 40 -15.52 8.79 -2.95
C LEU A 40 -14.35 9.51 -2.26
N LEU A 41 -14.58 10.73 -1.74
CA LEU A 41 -13.61 11.47 -0.94
C LEU A 41 -13.31 10.75 0.38
N MET A 42 -14.33 10.21 1.05
CA MET A 42 -14.15 9.39 2.25
C MET A 42 -13.21 8.22 1.98
N LEU A 43 -13.40 7.49 0.88
CA LEU A 43 -12.52 6.38 0.48
C LEU A 43 -11.06 6.81 0.28
N VAL A 44 -10.83 7.96 -0.37
CA VAL A 44 -9.48 8.51 -0.55
C VAL A 44 -8.88 8.92 0.80
N GLY A 45 -9.64 9.62 1.64
CA GLY A 45 -9.24 10.02 2.98
C GLY A 45 -8.86 8.82 3.86
N LEU A 46 -9.65 7.75 3.80
CA LEU A 46 -9.40 6.48 4.50
C LEU A 46 -8.06 5.87 4.09
N VAL A 47 -7.76 5.80 2.79
CA VAL A 47 -6.49 5.22 2.31
C VAL A 47 -5.31 6.06 2.78
N VAL A 48 -5.40 7.39 2.67
CA VAL A 48 -4.33 8.29 3.11
C VAL A 48 -4.10 8.22 4.61
N GLN A 49 -5.17 8.15 5.41
CA GLN A 49 -5.04 7.93 6.85
C GLN A 49 -4.37 6.59 7.15
N LYS A 50 -4.77 5.51 6.48
CA LYS A 50 -4.15 4.19 6.68
C LYS A 50 -2.65 4.23 6.42
N LEU A 51 -2.22 4.94 5.37
CA LEU A 51 -0.80 5.13 5.04
C LEU A 51 -0.06 5.97 6.09
N GLN A 52 -0.72 6.96 6.69
CA GLN A 52 -0.10 7.87 7.67
C GLN A 52 -0.02 7.30 9.08
N THR A 53 -0.99 6.46 9.48
CA THR A 53 -1.14 6.05 10.89
C THR A 53 -0.70 4.61 11.18
N ASN A 54 -0.60 3.75 10.16
CA ASN A 54 -0.25 2.35 10.38
C ASN A 54 1.23 2.08 10.07
N ASN A 55 1.78 1.07 10.74
CA ASN A 55 3.13 0.61 10.46
C ASN A 55 3.24 0.00 9.04
N PHE A 56 4.47 -0.09 8.56
CA PHE A 56 4.75 -0.55 7.20
C PHE A 56 4.25 -1.98 6.93
N GLY A 57 4.33 -2.89 7.92
CA GLY A 57 3.84 -4.26 7.78
C GLY A 57 2.33 -4.33 7.53
N TYR A 58 1.55 -3.53 8.25
CA TYR A 58 0.11 -3.39 8.01
C TYR A 58 -0.16 -2.84 6.60
N VAL A 59 0.55 -1.78 6.20
CA VAL A 59 0.42 -1.16 4.87
C VAL A 59 0.66 -2.18 3.77
N LEU A 60 1.73 -2.98 3.87
CA LEU A 60 2.02 -4.05 2.92
C LEU A 60 0.92 -5.11 2.86
N SER A 61 0.37 -5.50 4.02
CA SER A 61 -0.70 -6.50 4.12
C SER A 61 -2.04 -6.04 3.50
N LYS A 62 -2.27 -4.72 3.44
CA LYS A 62 -3.52 -4.12 2.93
C LYS A 62 -3.34 -3.40 1.59
N LEU A 63 -2.15 -3.50 0.98
CA LEU A 63 -1.78 -2.74 -0.21
C LEU A 63 -2.74 -2.96 -1.38
N ASP A 64 -3.10 -4.21 -1.67
CA ASP A 64 -4.00 -4.55 -2.77
C ASP A 64 -5.41 -4.01 -2.56
N ASN A 65 -5.91 -4.07 -1.32
CA ASN A 65 -7.20 -3.47 -0.95
C ASN A 65 -7.17 -1.95 -1.11
N MET A 66 -6.10 -1.29 -0.66
CA MET A 66 -5.95 0.17 -0.84
C MET A 66 -5.88 0.55 -2.31
N LYS A 67 -5.16 -0.20 -3.15
CA LYS A 67 -5.13 0.01 -4.60
C LYS A 67 -6.52 -0.13 -5.23
N ASN A 68 -7.29 -1.13 -4.83
CA ASN A 68 -8.65 -1.33 -5.35
C ASN A 68 -9.59 -0.19 -4.97
N ILE A 69 -9.52 0.28 -3.72
CA ILE A 69 -10.28 1.46 -3.27
C ILE A 69 -9.92 2.70 -4.09
N VAL A 70 -8.63 2.96 -4.31
CA VAL A 70 -8.20 4.15 -5.07
C VAL A 70 -8.57 4.01 -6.56
N ARG A 71 -8.50 2.81 -7.14
CA ARG A 71 -8.99 2.57 -8.51
C ARG A 71 -10.49 2.80 -8.63
N PHE A 72 -11.27 2.44 -7.61
CA PHE A 72 -12.70 2.72 -7.58
C PHE A 72 -12.98 4.24 -7.52
N ALA A 73 -12.23 4.99 -6.71
CA ALA A 73 -12.30 6.46 -6.74
C ALA A 73 -11.90 7.02 -8.12
N LYS A 74 -10.87 6.44 -8.75
CA LYS A 74 -10.43 6.83 -10.09
C LYS A 74 -11.50 6.56 -11.17
N SER A 75 -12.29 5.49 -11.07
CA SER A 75 -13.40 5.23 -12.01
C SER A 75 -14.54 6.24 -11.89
N GLY A 76 -14.67 6.92 -10.74
CA GLY A 76 -15.53 8.09 -10.57
C GLY A 76 -14.94 9.40 -11.13
N ASN A 77 -13.79 9.33 -11.80
CA ASN A 77 -13.02 10.46 -12.33
C ASN A 77 -12.38 11.39 -11.26
N LEU A 78 -12.15 10.89 -10.05
CA LEU A 78 -11.35 11.65 -9.08
C LEU A 78 -9.88 11.74 -9.51
N ASN A 79 -9.26 12.88 -9.23
CA ASN A 79 -7.83 13.10 -9.46
C ASN A 79 -6.99 12.44 -8.36
N VAL A 80 -6.82 11.12 -8.46
CA VAL A 80 -6.08 10.27 -7.49
C VAL A 80 -4.85 9.61 -8.08
N SER A 81 -4.37 10.07 -9.24
CA SER A 81 -3.20 9.48 -9.92
C SER A 81 -1.94 9.54 -9.05
N TRP A 82 -1.79 10.58 -8.24
CA TRP A 82 -0.69 10.74 -7.28
C TRP A 82 -0.68 9.64 -6.21
N LEU A 83 -1.87 9.23 -5.74
CA LEU A 83 -2.00 8.20 -4.72
C LEU A 83 -1.76 6.81 -5.31
N LEU A 84 -2.23 6.56 -6.54
CA LEU A 84 -1.90 5.32 -7.26
C LEU A 84 -0.40 5.18 -7.51
N LYS A 85 0.28 6.27 -7.87
CA LYS A 85 1.75 6.27 -8.01
C LYS A 85 2.43 5.90 -6.69
N HIS A 86 2.02 6.52 -5.59
CA HIS A 86 2.59 6.22 -4.28
C HIS A 86 2.36 4.75 -3.85
N LEU A 87 1.16 4.20 -4.10
CA LEU A 87 0.88 2.78 -3.85
C LEU A 87 1.68 1.84 -4.76
N ALA A 88 2.09 2.29 -5.95
CA ALA A 88 2.97 1.52 -6.84
C ALA A 88 4.42 1.50 -6.32
N GLU A 89 4.92 2.61 -5.79
CA GLU A 89 6.23 2.67 -5.13
C GLU A 89 6.29 1.71 -3.92
N ILE A 90 5.23 1.64 -3.12
CA ILE A 90 5.14 0.69 -1.99
C ILE A 90 5.13 -0.78 -2.49
N GLU A 91 4.52 -1.05 -3.64
CA GLU A 91 4.53 -2.39 -4.25
C GLU A 91 5.92 -2.83 -4.68
N GLU A 92 6.69 -1.90 -5.22
CA GLU A 92 8.07 -2.16 -5.61
C GLU A 92 8.89 -2.56 -4.38
N ILE A 93 8.72 -1.84 -3.27
CA ILE A 93 9.35 -2.20 -1.99
C ILE A 93 8.89 -3.57 -1.50
N ARG A 94 7.59 -3.89 -1.60
CA ARG A 94 7.04 -5.22 -1.27
C ARG A 94 7.73 -6.33 -2.06
N THR A 95 7.89 -6.10 -3.36
CA THR A 95 8.52 -7.03 -4.30
C THR A 95 10.00 -7.22 -3.97
N LEU A 96 10.74 -6.12 -3.79
CA LEU A 96 12.17 -6.16 -3.45
C LEU A 96 12.43 -6.88 -2.12
N THR A 97 11.61 -6.60 -1.10
CA THR A 97 11.72 -7.25 0.22
C THR A 97 11.48 -8.76 0.11
N THR A 98 10.48 -9.16 -0.67
CA THR A 98 10.17 -10.58 -0.91
C THR A 98 11.32 -11.27 -1.65
N MET A 99 11.87 -10.63 -2.69
CA MET A 99 13.01 -11.16 -3.43
C MET A 99 14.25 -11.31 -2.55
N ALA A 100 14.52 -10.34 -1.67
CA ALA A 100 15.63 -10.41 -0.73
C ALA A 100 15.48 -11.59 0.25
N ALA A 101 14.30 -11.76 0.83
CA ALA A 101 14.01 -12.88 1.75
C ALA A 101 14.15 -14.25 1.07
N THR A 102 13.65 -14.39 -0.16
CA THR A 102 13.81 -15.63 -0.95
C THR A 102 15.28 -15.94 -1.22
N ARG A 103 16.07 -14.94 -1.64
CA ARG A 103 17.51 -15.12 -1.90
C ARG A 103 18.27 -15.53 -0.63
N GLU A 104 17.94 -14.94 0.51
CA GLU A 104 18.54 -15.30 1.78
C GLU A 104 18.20 -16.73 2.20
N PHE A 105 16.94 -17.13 2.04
CA PHE A 105 16.49 -18.50 2.31
C PHE A 105 17.24 -19.51 1.44
N ASP A 106 17.36 -19.24 0.14
CA ASP A 106 18.06 -20.10 -0.80
C ASP A 106 19.56 -20.23 -0.46
N ALA A 107 20.21 -19.12 -0.08
CA ALA A 107 21.60 -19.11 0.35
C ALA A 107 21.80 -19.97 1.62
N ARG A 108 20.95 -19.80 2.63
CA ARG A 108 20.98 -20.58 3.88
C ARG A 108 20.75 -22.07 3.62
N LYS A 109 19.79 -22.41 2.75
CA LYS A 109 19.50 -23.79 2.35
C LYS A 109 20.71 -24.44 1.67
N LYS A 110 21.40 -23.72 0.78
CA LYS A 110 22.60 -24.21 0.10
C LYS A 110 23.73 -24.52 1.09
N ILE A 111 23.99 -23.63 2.05
CA ILE A 111 25.00 -23.83 3.11
C ILE A 111 24.66 -25.08 3.93
N MET A 112 23.41 -25.22 4.36
CA MET A 112 22.96 -26.37 5.14
C MET A 112 23.14 -27.70 4.39
N MET A 113 22.82 -27.73 3.09
CA MET A 113 22.97 -28.93 2.26
C MET A 113 24.44 -29.33 2.10
N THR A 114 25.35 -28.36 1.94
CA THR A 114 26.79 -28.62 1.89
C THR A 114 27.28 -29.16 3.23
N ALA A 115 26.91 -28.54 4.35
CA ALA A 115 27.28 -29.00 5.68
C ALA A 115 26.79 -30.43 5.95
N LYS A 116 25.54 -30.75 5.59
CA LYS A 116 24.96 -32.10 5.74
C LYS A 116 25.73 -33.16 4.94
N LYS A 117 26.13 -32.84 3.70
CA LYS A 117 26.95 -33.75 2.88
C LYS A 117 28.32 -34.00 3.52
N THR A 118 28.98 -32.96 4.03
CA THR A 118 30.28 -33.11 4.71
C THR A 118 30.17 -34.00 5.94
N VAL A 119 29.17 -33.77 6.80
CA VAL A 119 28.95 -34.59 8.01
C VAL A 119 28.70 -36.07 7.67
N GLN A 120 27.89 -36.36 6.65
CA GLN A 120 27.63 -37.73 6.18
C GLN A 120 28.85 -38.40 5.52
N GLY A 121 29.68 -37.64 4.82
CA GLY A 121 30.93 -38.15 4.24
C GLY A 121 31.94 -38.55 5.32
N SER A 122 32.12 -37.72 6.35
CA SER A 122 33.03 -37.99 7.46
C SER A 122 32.62 -39.19 8.31
N THR A 123 31.31 -39.43 8.49
CA THR A 123 30.83 -40.62 9.23
C THR A 123 30.99 -41.92 8.47
N LYS A 124 31.00 -41.88 7.13
CA LYS A 124 31.26 -43.07 6.30
C LYS A 124 32.74 -43.46 6.22
N ALA A 125 33.66 -42.51 6.38
CA ALA A 125 35.10 -42.75 6.31
C ALA A 125 35.71 -43.35 7.60
N LEU A 126 34.95 -43.37 8.70
CA LEU A 126 35.37 -43.88 10.02
C LEU A 126 34.83 -45.29 10.33
N ARG A 127 34.21 -45.96 9.35
CA ARG A 127 33.71 -47.35 9.42
C ARG A 127 34.44 -48.20 8.41
#